data_AF-A0A067GMP9-F1
#
_entry.id   AF-A0A067GMP9-F1
#
_cell.length_a   1.000
_cell.length_b   1.000
_cell.length_c   1.000
_cell.angle_alpha   90.00
_cell.angle_beta   90.00
_cell.angle_gamma   90.00
#
_symmetry.space_group_name_H-M   'P 1'
#
loop_
_entity.id
_entity.type
_entity.pdbx_description
1 polymer ?
#
loop_
_entity_poly.entity_id
_entity_poly.type
_entity_poly.pdbx_seq_one_letter_code
_entity_poly.pdbx_strand_id
1 'polypeptide(L)'
;WAIGLLEVAFSRYCPITFGIRTMGLMGLAYAHYSFWPIWSIPIMVYAFLPQLALASGISIFPKISEPGFLLYLFLFLGAYGQDCLDFLLEGGTFRKWWNDQRIWLIRGLSCHLFGTLEYLLKSLGISAFGFNVTSKVVDDEQSKIYSQEMLDFGVPSPMFVTLAVAAIVNFFSFSFGFLQMICGSDDNEGLPLQMLLAGFIMLNCWPVYEAMVLRTDKGKMPTKVTIIAAFLAWTLYAAAFHISFSK
;
A
#
# COMPACT_ATOMS: atom_id res chain seq x y z
N TRP A 1 7.49 -14.76 -6.32
CA TRP A 1 7.79 -15.18 -4.93
C TRP A 1 6.55 -15.33 -4.08
N ALA A 2 5.62 -14.36 -4.09
CA ALA A 2 4.40 -14.42 -3.29
C ALA A 2 3.66 -15.77 -3.34
N ILE A 3 3.40 -16.31 -4.53
CA ILE A 3 2.73 -17.61 -4.70
C ILE A 3 3.50 -18.74 -4.00
N GLY A 4 4.80 -18.87 -4.26
CA GLY A 4 5.63 -19.91 -3.63
C GLY A 4 5.74 -19.77 -2.11
N LEU A 5 5.77 -18.53 -1.59
CA LEU A 5 5.73 -18.27 -0.15
C LEU A 5 4.44 -18.76 0.48
N LEU A 6 3.29 -18.52 -0.17
CA LEU A 6 1.99 -19.01 0.28
C LEU A 6 1.86 -20.54 0.12
N GLU A 7 2.43 -21.13 -0.93
CA GLU A 7 2.49 -22.58 -1.08
C GLU A 7 3.25 -23.22 0.08
N VAL A 8 4.38 -22.64 0.51
CA VAL A 8 5.10 -23.08 1.72
C VAL A 8 4.24 -22.86 2.96
N ALA A 9 3.62 -21.69 3.10
CA ALA A 9 2.79 -21.32 4.25
C ALA A 9 1.64 -22.32 4.49
N PHE A 10 1.01 -22.81 3.42
CA PHE A 10 -0.12 -23.74 3.48
C PHE A 10 0.24 -25.18 3.08
N SER A 11 1.53 -25.52 3.04
CA SER A 11 1.99 -26.88 2.82
C SER A 11 1.94 -27.74 4.09
N ARG A 12 2.17 -29.05 3.93
CA ARG A 12 2.45 -29.96 5.05
C ARG A 12 3.66 -29.53 5.90
N TYR A 13 4.60 -28.77 5.32
CA TYR A 13 5.79 -28.26 5.99
C TYR A 13 5.62 -26.79 6.41
N CYS A 14 4.40 -26.39 6.78
CA CYS A 14 4.08 -25.04 7.24
C CYS A 14 5.07 -24.56 8.31
N PRO A 15 5.67 -23.36 8.16
CA PRO A 15 6.63 -22.83 9.13
C PRO A 15 6.06 -22.64 10.53
N ILE A 16 4.75 -22.36 10.68
CA ILE A 16 4.12 -22.17 12.00
C ILE A 16 4.00 -23.50 12.76
N THR A 17 3.67 -24.59 12.08
CA THR A 17 3.47 -25.89 12.75
C THR A 17 4.75 -26.71 12.74
N PHE A 18 5.17 -27.15 11.55
CA PHE A 18 6.38 -27.95 11.36
C PHE A 18 7.64 -27.14 11.66
N GLY A 19 7.73 -25.90 11.15
CA GLY A 19 8.91 -25.05 11.31
C GLY A 19 9.21 -24.68 12.76
N ILE A 20 8.21 -24.20 13.52
CA ILE A 20 8.41 -23.88 14.95
C ILE A 20 8.79 -25.14 15.74
N ARG A 21 8.13 -26.28 15.46
CA ARG A 21 8.45 -27.55 16.15
C ARG A 21 9.87 -28.03 15.89
N THR A 22 10.40 -27.81 14.69
CA THR A 22 11.71 -28.34 14.26
C THR A 22 12.86 -27.36 14.44
N MET A 23 12.60 -26.06 14.31
CA MET A 23 13.61 -25.00 14.28
C MET A 23 13.37 -23.87 15.29
N GLY A 24 12.35 -23.98 16.15
CA GLY A 24 12.06 -23.00 17.20
C GLY A 24 11.83 -21.59 16.66
N LEU A 25 12.58 -20.62 17.19
CA LEU A 25 12.50 -19.20 16.81
C LEU A 25 12.81 -18.96 15.33
N MET A 26 13.70 -19.75 14.73
CA MET A 26 14.00 -19.64 13.30
C MET A 26 12.75 -20.00 12.46
N GLY A 27 11.92 -20.92 12.95
CA GLY A 27 10.63 -21.24 12.35
C GLY A 27 9.68 -20.04 12.30
N LEU A 28 9.71 -19.17 13.31
CA LEU A 28 8.93 -17.92 13.32
C LEU A 28 9.43 -16.92 12.28
N ALA A 29 10.74 -16.80 12.09
CA ALA A 29 11.31 -15.94 11.05
C ALA A 29 10.87 -16.43 9.65
N TYR A 30 10.93 -17.73 9.38
CA TYR A 30 10.40 -18.29 8.14
C TYR A 30 8.89 -18.08 8.00
N ALA A 31 8.11 -18.20 9.08
CA ALA A 31 6.70 -17.90 9.06
C ALA A 31 6.43 -16.44 8.64
N HIS A 32 7.16 -15.48 9.21
CA HIS A 32 7.03 -14.06 8.85
C HIS A 32 7.17 -13.85 7.32
N TYR A 33 8.20 -14.45 6.70
CA TYR A 33 8.40 -14.36 5.25
C TYR A 33 7.35 -15.11 4.44
N SER A 34 6.97 -16.33 4.84
CA SER A 34 5.99 -17.15 4.12
C SER A 34 4.59 -16.50 4.07
N PHE A 35 4.19 -15.84 5.16
CA PHE A 35 2.90 -15.17 5.25
C PHE A 35 2.92 -13.71 4.77
N TRP A 36 4.07 -13.20 4.34
CA TRP A 36 4.22 -11.80 3.92
C TRP A 36 3.23 -11.35 2.83
N PRO A 37 2.86 -12.18 1.83
CA PRO A 37 1.87 -11.79 0.83
C PRO A 37 0.47 -11.50 1.39
N ILE A 38 0.10 -12.08 2.53
CA ILE A 38 -1.23 -11.86 3.15
C ILE A 38 -1.39 -10.40 3.62
N TRP A 39 -0.29 -9.67 3.84
CA TRP A 39 -0.33 -8.24 4.14
C TRP A 39 -1.04 -7.40 3.07
N SER A 40 -1.22 -7.90 1.85
CA SER A 40 -2.05 -7.22 0.84
C SER A 40 -3.48 -6.96 1.32
N ILE A 41 -4.04 -7.82 2.18
CA ILE A 41 -5.41 -7.67 2.70
C ILE A 41 -5.52 -6.43 3.60
N PRO A 42 -4.81 -6.32 4.74
CA PRO A 42 -4.89 -5.13 5.58
C PRO A 42 -4.42 -3.88 4.83
N ILE A 43 -3.38 -3.96 4.00
CA ILE A 43 -2.91 -2.81 3.21
C ILE A 43 -4.02 -2.27 2.31
N MET A 44 -4.77 -3.15 1.62
CA MET A 44 -5.89 -2.72 0.79
C MET A 44 -7.02 -2.10 1.59
N VAL A 45 -7.35 -2.66 2.77
CA VAL A 45 -8.34 -2.06 3.66
C VAL A 45 -7.92 -0.66 4.08
N TYR A 46 -6.67 -0.48 4.53
CA TYR A 46 -6.16 0.82 4.98
C TYR A 46 -5.89 1.82 3.85
N ALA A 47 -5.73 1.35 2.61
CA ALA A 47 -5.55 2.21 1.43
C ALA A 47 -6.87 2.79 0.89
N PHE A 48 -8.02 2.19 1.22
CA PHE A 48 -9.32 2.62 0.71
C PHE A 48 -10.31 3.02 1.80
N LEU A 49 -10.44 2.25 2.89
CA LEU A 49 -11.50 2.47 3.88
C LEU A 49 -11.34 3.82 4.61
N PRO A 50 -10.19 4.19 5.17
CA PRO A 50 -10.01 5.51 5.80
C PRO A 50 -10.22 6.67 4.84
N GLN A 51 -9.79 6.53 3.59
CA GLN A 51 -9.84 7.56 2.55
C GLN A 51 -11.26 7.79 2.08
N LEU A 52 -12.01 6.71 1.80
CA LEU A 52 -13.41 6.82 1.42
C LEU A 52 -14.26 7.36 2.58
N ALA A 53 -13.99 6.92 3.82
CA ALA A 53 -14.64 7.48 5.00
C ALA A 53 -14.35 8.98 5.16
N LEU A 54 -13.10 9.41 4.97
CA LEU A 54 -12.70 10.82 5.00
C LEU A 54 -13.42 11.65 3.93
N ALA A 55 -13.54 11.14 2.70
CA ALA A 55 -14.26 11.83 1.63
C ALA A 55 -15.77 11.97 1.91
N SER A 56 -16.35 11.03 2.65
CA SER A 56 -17.74 11.08 3.12
C SER A 56 -17.92 11.86 4.42
N GLY A 57 -16.85 12.41 5.01
CA GLY A 57 -16.90 13.11 6.31
C GLY A 57 -17.18 12.19 7.50
N ILE A 58 -16.97 10.88 7.37
CA ILE A 58 -17.20 9.90 8.43
C ILE A 58 -15.91 9.67 9.21
N SER A 59 -15.95 10.00 10.50
CA SER A 59 -14.86 9.69 11.42
C SER A 59 -14.84 8.20 11.79
N ILE A 60 -13.71 7.54 11.57
CA ILE A 60 -13.48 6.14 12.00
C ILE A 60 -12.40 6.02 13.09
N PHE A 61 -11.76 7.13 13.46
CA PHE A 61 -10.77 7.20 14.52
C PHE A 61 -11.31 8.00 15.71
N PRO A 62 -10.69 7.86 16.90
CA PRO A 62 -11.06 8.64 18.08
C PRO A 62 -10.98 10.15 17.83
N LYS A 63 -11.92 10.91 18.41
CA LYS A 63 -11.90 12.37 18.38
C LYS A 63 -10.72 12.92 19.18
N ILE A 64 -10.24 14.14 18.87
CA ILE A 64 -9.15 14.80 19.62
C ILE A 64 -9.45 14.86 21.12
N SER A 65 -10.72 15.08 21.47
CA SER A 65 -11.21 15.16 22.85
C SER A 65 -11.15 13.83 23.62
N GLU A 66 -11.00 12.71 22.91
CA GLU A 66 -10.95 11.38 23.52
C GLU A 66 -9.50 10.96 23.85
N PRO A 67 -9.25 10.32 25.00
CA PRO A 67 -7.92 9.82 25.37
C PRO A 67 -7.31 8.86 24.33
N GLY A 68 -8.15 8.14 23.59
CA GLY A 68 -7.73 7.24 22.52
C GLY A 68 -6.92 7.95 21.42
N PHE A 69 -7.19 9.23 21.15
CA PHE A 69 -6.46 10.00 20.14
C PHE A 69 -4.94 9.96 20.35
N LEU A 70 -4.51 10.23 21.59
CA LEU A 70 -3.09 10.24 21.94
C LEU A 70 -2.45 8.86 21.81
N LEU A 71 -3.18 7.79 22.11
CA LEU A 71 -2.71 6.42 21.92
C LEU A 71 -2.46 6.12 20.44
N TYR A 72 -3.41 6.42 19.55
CA TYR A 72 -3.24 6.18 18.12
C TYR A 72 -2.10 7.03 17.52
N LEU A 73 -1.99 8.28 17.94
CA LEU A 73 -0.89 9.15 17.53
C LEU A 73 0.47 8.60 18.00
N PHE A 74 0.56 8.16 19.25
CA PHE A 74 1.77 7.54 19.81
C PHE A 74 2.15 6.26 19.06
N LEU A 75 1.19 5.38 18.78
CA LEU A 75 1.45 4.14 18.04
C LEU A 75 1.94 4.43 16.61
N PHE A 76 1.34 5.41 15.94
CA PHE A 76 1.76 5.81 14.59
C PHE A 76 3.19 6.35 14.61
N LEU A 77 3.48 7.36 15.44
CA LEU A 77 4.81 7.97 15.53
C LEU A 77 5.85 6.99 16.05
N GLY A 78 5.50 6.16 17.03
CA GLY A 78 6.37 5.16 17.64
C GLY A 78 6.77 4.09 16.64
N ALA A 79 5.83 3.55 15.85
CA ALA A 79 6.12 2.52 14.86
C ALA A 79 7.08 3.02 13.76
N TYR A 80 6.74 4.13 13.09
CA TYR A 80 7.59 4.68 12.03
C TYR A 80 8.88 5.29 12.58
N GLY A 81 8.85 5.88 13.78
CA GLY A 81 10.02 6.46 14.41
C GLY A 81 11.04 5.41 14.84
N GLN A 82 10.58 4.31 15.44
CA GLN A 82 11.44 3.18 15.78
C GLN A 82 12.04 2.55 14.54
N ASP A 83 11.22 2.25 13.53
CA ASP A 83 11.69 1.65 12.26
C ASP A 83 12.72 2.55 11.56
N CYS A 84 12.51 3.87 11.57
CA CYS A 84 13.48 4.84 11.06
C CYS A 84 14.81 4.78 11.84
N LEU A 85 14.73 4.76 13.17
CA LEU A 85 15.89 4.72 14.05
C LEU A 85 16.69 3.43 13.83
N ASP A 86 16.04 2.28 13.77
CA ASP A 86 16.67 0.98 13.51
C ASP A 86 17.38 1.00 12.15
N PHE A 87 16.72 1.52 11.10
CA PHE A 87 17.29 1.63 9.76
C PHE A 87 18.56 2.51 9.72
N LEU A 88 18.58 3.61 10.48
CA LEU A 88 19.72 4.52 10.56
C LEU A 88 20.87 3.92 11.40
N LEU A 89 20.56 3.21 12.48
CA LEU A 89 21.55 2.55 13.32
C LEU A 89 22.28 1.42 12.58
N GLU A 90 21.60 0.74 11.64
CA GLU A 90 22.22 -0.26 10.75
C GLU A 90 23.07 0.36 9.61
N GLY A 91 23.26 1.68 9.60
CA GLY A 91 24.05 2.38 8.59
C GLY A 91 23.27 2.74 7.32
N GLY A 92 21.94 2.61 7.35
CA GLY A 92 21.06 3.10 6.29
C GLY A 92 20.98 4.63 6.27
N THR A 93 20.33 5.16 5.23
CA THR A 93 20.06 6.60 5.11
C THR A 93 18.57 6.87 5.25
N PHE A 94 18.20 8.07 5.69
CA PHE A 94 16.78 8.48 5.78
C PHE A 94 16.04 8.31 4.46
N ARG A 95 16.71 8.63 3.33
CA ARG A 95 16.13 8.46 1.98
C ARG A 95 15.85 7.00 1.65
N LYS A 96 16.76 6.09 2.01
CA LYS A 96 16.56 4.65 1.82
C LYS A 96 15.43 4.12 2.70
N TRP A 97 15.38 4.53 3.96
CA TRP A 97 14.27 4.20 4.86
C TRP A 97 12.91 4.66 4.30
N TRP A 98 12.83 5.92 3.85
CA TRP A 98 11.59 6.44 3.27
C TRP A 98 11.19 5.71 1.97
N ASN A 99 12.18 5.34 1.15
CA ASN A 99 11.93 4.51 -0.01
C ASN A 99 11.48 3.09 0.37
N ASP A 100 11.95 2.53 1.49
CA ASP A 100 11.46 1.24 2.00
C ASP A 100 9.98 1.31 2.38
N GLN A 101 9.54 2.38 3.07
CA GLN A 101 8.12 2.62 3.38
C GLN A 101 7.25 2.67 2.11
N ARG A 102 7.75 3.36 1.06
CA ARG A 102 7.08 3.43 -0.24
C ARG A 102 6.98 2.05 -0.90
N ILE A 103 8.08 1.30 -0.91
CA ILE A 103 8.13 -0.04 -1.49
C ILE A 103 7.21 -1.01 -0.73
N TRP A 104 7.11 -0.89 0.60
CA TRP A 104 6.20 -1.69 1.40
C TRP A 104 4.74 -1.51 0.95
N LEU A 105 4.29 -0.26 0.78
CA LEU A 105 2.95 0.05 0.26
C LEU A 105 2.77 -0.47 -1.18
N ILE A 106 3.74 -0.20 -2.06
CA ILE A 106 3.70 -0.62 -3.46
C ILE A 106 3.57 -2.14 -3.54
N ARG A 107 4.38 -2.90 -2.81
CA ARG A 107 4.33 -4.38 -2.79
C ARG A 107 2.97 -4.89 -2.34
N GLY A 108 2.41 -4.30 -1.28
CA GLY A 108 1.09 -4.65 -0.75
C GLY A 108 -0.03 -4.53 -1.80
N LEU A 109 -0.08 -3.40 -2.50
CA LEU A 109 -1.11 -3.10 -3.51
C LEU A 109 -0.81 -3.69 -4.89
N SER A 110 0.35 -4.30 -5.09
CA SER A 110 0.77 -4.89 -6.36
C SER A 110 1.08 -6.38 -6.22
N CYS A 111 2.35 -6.78 -6.17
CA CYS A 111 2.78 -8.16 -6.27
C CYS A 111 2.24 -9.06 -5.15
N HIS A 112 2.05 -8.55 -3.93
CA HIS A 112 1.44 -9.33 -2.85
C HIS A 112 -0.05 -9.57 -3.13
N LEU A 113 -0.80 -8.54 -3.53
CA LEU A 113 -2.21 -8.67 -3.88
C LEU A 113 -2.42 -9.67 -5.02
N PHE A 114 -1.76 -9.45 -6.15
CA PHE A 114 -1.89 -10.32 -7.32
C PHE A 114 -1.41 -11.74 -7.03
N GLY A 115 -0.30 -11.88 -6.31
CA GLY A 115 0.23 -13.19 -5.91
C GLY A 115 -0.69 -13.95 -4.95
N THR A 116 -1.32 -13.26 -4.00
CA THR A 116 -2.30 -13.86 -3.08
C THR A 116 -3.56 -14.30 -3.83
N LEU A 117 -4.09 -13.46 -4.73
CA LEU A 117 -5.24 -13.81 -5.56
C LEU A 117 -4.94 -15.02 -6.47
N GLU A 118 -3.78 -15.03 -7.11
CA GLU A 118 -3.36 -16.13 -7.98
C GLU A 118 -3.19 -17.43 -7.20
N TYR A 119 -2.58 -17.37 -6.02
CA TYR A 119 -2.48 -18.53 -5.12
C TYR A 119 -3.86 -19.07 -4.73
N LEU A 120 -4.82 -18.19 -4.39
CA LEU A 120 -6.20 -18.60 -4.05
C LEU A 120 -6.90 -19.27 -5.24
N LEU A 121 -6.81 -18.67 -6.43
CA LEU A 121 -7.38 -19.25 -7.65
C LEU A 121 -6.75 -20.61 -7.97
N LYS A 122 -5.44 -20.76 -7.79
CA LYS A 122 -4.74 -22.04 -7.94
C LYS A 122 -5.23 -23.07 -6.93
N SER A 123 -5.40 -22.67 -5.68
CA SER A 123 -5.86 -23.54 -4.59
C SER A 123 -7.30 -24.02 -4.79
N LEU A 124 -8.12 -23.23 -5.50
CA LEU A 124 -9.48 -23.58 -5.93
C LEU A 124 -9.53 -24.40 -7.24
N GLY A 125 -8.38 -24.71 -7.86
CA GLY A 125 -8.31 -25.43 -9.13
C GLY A 125 -8.69 -24.61 -10.37
N ILE A 126 -8.75 -23.27 -10.24
CA ILE A 126 -9.19 -22.34 -11.30
C ILE A 126 -8.01 -21.85 -12.16
N SER A 127 -6.77 -21.83 -11.62
CA SER A 127 -5.61 -21.22 -12.28
C SER A 127 -4.65 -22.21 -12.94
N ALA A 128 -4.20 -21.85 -14.16
CA ALA A 128 -3.04 -22.41 -14.86
C ALA A 128 -2.11 -21.30 -15.39
N PHE A 129 -1.87 -20.22 -14.63
CA PHE A 129 -0.85 -19.25 -15.01
C PHE A 129 0.55 -19.85 -14.80
N GLY A 130 1.30 -19.98 -15.89
CA GLY A 130 2.70 -20.38 -15.85
C GLY A 130 3.56 -19.26 -15.28
N PHE A 131 4.50 -19.60 -14.39
CA PHE A 131 5.49 -18.65 -13.91
C PHE A 131 6.45 -18.32 -15.06
N ASN A 132 6.25 -17.18 -15.70
CA ASN A 132 7.20 -16.67 -16.69
C ASN A 132 8.27 -15.84 -15.98
N VAL A 133 9.53 -16.21 -16.14
CA VAL A 133 10.66 -15.49 -15.54
C VAL A 133 10.80 -14.16 -16.23
N THR A 134 10.66 -13.07 -15.48
CA THR A 134 10.94 -11.74 -16.00
C THR A 134 12.42 -11.60 -16.31
N SER A 135 12.73 -11.05 -17.49
CA SER A 135 14.09 -10.69 -17.85
C SER A 135 14.66 -9.71 -16.82
N LYS A 136 15.89 -9.96 -16.38
CA LYS A 136 16.65 -9.04 -15.52
C LYS A 136 17.60 -8.14 -16.32
N VAL A 137 17.45 -8.09 -17.64
CA VAL A 137 18.23 -7.20 -18.49
C VAL A 137 17.79 -5.77 -18.20
N VAL A 138 18.72 -4.96 -17.72
CA VAL A 138 18.53 -3.54 -17.41
C VAL A 138 19.14 -2.75 -18.55
N ASP A 139 18.36 -1.85 -19.15
CA ASP A 139 18.85 -0.88 -20.14
C ASP A 139 19.56 0.29 -19.45
N ASP A 140 20.43 1.00 -20.17
CA ASP A 140 21.26 2.09 -19.62
C ASP A 140 20.42 3.21 -18.98
N GLU A 141 19.23 3.49 -19.53
CA GLU A 141 18.31 4.48 -18.97
C GLU A 141 17.66 4.00 -17.66
N GLN A 142 17.30 2.73 -17.57
CA GLN A 142 16.74 2.14 -16.35
C GLN A 142 17.81 2.06 -15.24
N SER A 143 19.05 1.77 -15.62
CA SER A 143 20.22 1.82 -14.72
C SER A 143 20.44 3.22 -14.16
N LYS A 144 20.31 4.28 -14.99
CA LYS A 144 20.39 5.67 -14.53
C LYS A 144 19.29 6.01 -13.52
N ILE A 145 18.03 5.65 -13.80
CA ILE A 145 16.91 5.86 -12.88
C ILE A 145 17.18 5.17 -11.53
N TYR A 146 17.66 3.94 -11.57
CA TYR A 146 18.03 3.17 -10.37
C TYR A 146 19.16 3.84 -9.58
N SER A 147 20.22 4.29 -10.25
CA SER A 147 21.35 4.99 -9.62
C SER A 147 20.95 6.31 -8.95
N GLN A 148 19.86 6.93 -9.42
CA GLN A 148 19.29 8.15 -8.85
C GLN A 148 18.32 7.86 -7.70
N GLU A 149 18.14 6.59 -7.30
CA GLU A 149 17.19 6.12 -6.27
C GLU A 149 15.74 6.54 -6.58
N MET A 150 15.38 6.59 -7.87
CA MET A 150 14.04 6.87 -8.35
C MET A 150 13.29 5.58 -8.67
N LEU A 151 11.98 5.57 -8.45
CA LEU A 151 11.12 4.43 -8.76
C LEU A 151 10.75 4.42 -10.24
N ASP A 152 10.77 3.25 -10.85
CA ASP A 152 10.45 3.04 -12.27
C ASP A 152 9.05 2.42 -12.41
N PHE A 153 8.16 3.11 -13.11
CA PHE A 153 6.80 2.65 -13.41
C PHE A 153 6.55 2.48 -14.92
N GLY A 154 7.61 2.52 -15.74
CA GLY A 154 7.53 2.50 -17.20
C GLY A 154 6.94 1.23 -17.80
N VAL A 155 7.07 0.11 -17.07
CA VAL A 155 6.64 -1.20 -17.56
C VAL A 155 5.10 -1.27 -17.59
N PRO A 156 4.47 -1.54 -18.75
CA PRO A 156 3.03 -1.73 -18.83
C PRO A 156 2.63 -3.01 -18.09
N SER A 157 2.12 -2.83 -16.87
CA SER A 157 1.72 -3.91 -15.98
C SER A 157 0.39 -3.62 -15.29
N PRO A 158 -0.53 -4.61 -15.23
CA PRO A 158 -1.76 -4.49 -14.45
C PRO A 158 -1.50 -4.32 -12.96
N MET A 159 -0.31 -4.72 -12.48
CA MET A 159 0.10 -4.58 -11.08
C MET A 159 0.13 -3.12 -10.59
N PHE A 160 0.25 -2.16 -11.50
CA PHE A 160 0.21 -0.73 -11.15
C PHE A 160 -1.21 -0.17 -11.04
N VAL A 161 -2.23 -0.88 -11.52
CA VAL A 161 -3.62 -0.37 -11.52
C VAL A 161 -4.10 -0.12 -10.09
N THR A 162 -4.07 -1.13 -9.21
CA THR A 162 -4.56 -0.98 -7.83
C THR A 162 -3.80 0.09 -7.05
N LEU A 163 -2.47 0.16 -7.24
CA LEU A 163 -1.64 1.22 -6.67
C LEU A 163 -2.07 2.61 -7.12
N ALA A 164 -2.29 2.79 -8.43
CA ALA A 164 -2.73 4.05 -8.99
C ALA A 164 -4.15 4.43 -8.52
N VAL A 165 -5.06 3.47 -8.42
CA VAL A 165 -6.41 3.69 -7.86
C VAL A 165 -6.32 4.19 -6.42
N ALA A 166 -5.53 3.51 -5.58
CA ALA A 166 -5.32 3.91 -4.18
C ALA A 166 -4.71 5.31 -4.07
N ALA A 167 -3.72 5.63 -4.92
CA ALA A 167 -3.11 6.96 -4.95
C ALA A 167 -4.14 8.04 -5.32
N ILE A 168 -4.95 7.82 -6.38
CA ILE A 168 -5.99 8.76 -6.81
C ILE A 168 -7.03 8.97 -5.70
N VAL A 169 -7.56 7.88 -5.13
CA VAL A 169 -8.53 7.95 -4.03
C VAL A 169 -7.92 8.69 -2.84
N ASN A 170 -6.69 8.40 -2.45
CA ASN A 170 -6.08 9.11 -1.33
C ASN A 170 -5.91 10.61 -1.60
N PHE A 171 -5.52 11.01 -2.81
CA PHE A 171 -5.35 12.41 -3.18
C PHE A 171 -6.65 13.21 -3.08
N PHE A 172 -7.72 12.70 -3.71
CA PHE A 172 -9.02 13.37 -3.70
C PHE A 172 -9.64 13.36 -2.30
N SER A 173 -9.57 12.25 -1.58
CA SER A 173 -10.06 12.16 -0.20
C SER A 173 -9.35 13.12 0.75
N PHE A 174 -8.01 13.23 0.64
CA PHE A 174 -7.27 14.22 1.42
C PHE A 174 -7.69 15.65 1.06
N SER A 175 -7.87 15.94 -0.24
CA SER A 175 -8.31 17.26 -0.70
C SER A 175 -9.71 17.61 -0.18
N PHE A 176 -10.66 16.68 -0.24
CA PHE A 176 -12.01 16.88 0.31
C PHE A 176 -12.01 17.02 1.83
N GLY A 177 -11.28 16.16 2.55
CA GLY A 177 -11.13 16.27 4.01
C GLY A 177 -10.48 17.59 4.44
N PHE A 178 -9.49 18.07 3.68
CA PHE A 178 -8.86 19.37 3.91
C PHE A 178 -9.85 20.52 3.72
N LEU A 179 -10.63 20.50 2.63
CA LEU A 179 -11.68 21.48 2.39
C LEU A 179 -12.76 21.45 3.46
N GLN A 180 -13.14 20.27 3.94
CA GLN A 180 -14.09 20.11 5.05
C GLN A 180 -13.55 20.71 6.35
N MET A 181 -12.26 20.58 6.61
CA MET A 181 -11.62 21.14 7.81
C MET A 181 -11.60 22.67 7.79
N ILE A 182 -11.43 23.30 6.61
CA ILE A 182 -11.36 24.76 6.47
C ILE A 182 -12.77 25.38 6.37
N CYS A 183 -13.66 24.75 5.60
CA CYS A 183 -14.95 25.33 5.23
C CYS A 183 -16.14 24.74 6.01
N GLY A 184 -15.94 23.66 6.78
CA GLY A 184 -16.98 22.95 7.52
C GLY A 184 -17.32 23.56 8.88
N SER A 185 -18.43 23.10 9.46
CA SER A 185 -18.89 23.45 10.82
C SER A 185 -18.06 22.77 11.92
N ASP A 186 -18.26 23.18 13.18
CA ASP A 186 -17.44 22.82 14.36
C ASP A 186 -17.25 21.31 14.67
N ASP A 187 -18.00 20.36 14.09
CA ASP A 187 -17.89 18.91 14.40
C ASP A 187 -16.79 18.18 13.58
N ASN A 188 -15.62 18.79 13.45
CA ASN A 188 -14.46 18.21 12.74
C ASN A 188 -13.47 17.49 13.67
N GLU A 189 -13.80 17.31 14.96
CA GLU A 189 -12.89 16.75 15.97
C GLU A 189 -12.42 15.31 15.68
N GLY A 190 -13.14 14.56 14.85
CA GLY A 190 -12.81 13.17 14.49
C GLY A 190 -11.86 13.01 13.29
N LEU A 191 -11.76 14.02 12.43
CA LEU A 191 -11.01 13.96 11.17
C LEU A 191 -9.46 14.03 11.27
N PRO A 192 -8.83 14.60 12.31
CA PRO A 192 -7.37 14.84 12.28
C PRO A 192 -6.51 13.59 12.12
N LEU A 193 -6.86 12.46 12.75
CA LEU A 193 -6.10 11.22 12.59
C LEU A 193 -6.25 10.64 11.17
N GLN A 194 -7.44 10.71 10.57
CA GLN A 194 -7.65 10.33 9.17
C GLN A 194 -6.88 11.25 8.23
N MET A 195 -6.86 12.56 8.51
CA MET A 195 -6.09 13.54 7.75
C MET A 195 -4.59 13.30 7.85
N LEU A 196 -4.08 12.99 9.05
CA LEU A 196 -2.67 12.62 9.27
C LEU A 196 -2.32 11.37 8.46
N LEU A 197 -3.14 10.33 8.54
CA LEU A 197 -2.95 9.08 7.79
C LEU A 197 -2.98 9.32 6.27
N ALA A 198 -4.01 10.01 5.78
CA ALA A 198 -4.16 10.29 4.35
C ALA A 198 -3.04 11.19 3.83
N GLY A 199 -2.59 12.17 4.63
CA GLY A 199 -1.43 13.01 4.32
C GLY A 199 -0.14 12.20 4.25
N PHE A 200 0.10 11.30 5.21
CA PHE A 200 1.25 10.42 5.20
C PHE A 200 1.27 9.49 3.97
N ILE A 201 0.12 8.90 3.63
CA ILE A 201 -0.02 8.08 2.42
C ILE A 201 0.20 8.92 1.17
N MET A 202 -0.29 10.16 1.13
CA MET A 202 -0.09 11.07 0.00
C MET A 202 1.41 11.34 -0.24
N LEU A 203 2.18 11.58 0.83
CA LEU A 203 3.65 11.78 0.74
C LEU A 203 4.38 10.52 0.26
N ASN A 204 3.91 9.33 0.67
CA ASN A 204 4.46 8.06 0.19
C ASN A 204 4.09 7.79 -1.28
N CYS A 205 2.89 8.18 -1.70
CA CYS A 205 2.42 8.09 -3.08
C CYS A 205 3.02 9.15 -4.02
N TRP A 206 3.86 10.08 -3.53
CA TRP A 206 4.44 11.13 -4.35
C TRP A 206 5.09 10.63 -5.66
N PRO A 207 5.97 9.60 -5.65
CA PRO A 207 6.56 9.09 -6.89
C PRO A 207 5.53 8.49 -7.85
N VAL A 208 4.38 8.02 -7.33
CA VAL A 208 3.28 7.49 -8.15
C VAL A 208 2.55 8.64 -8.86
N TYR A 209 2.22 9.73 -8.14
CA TYR A 209 1.63 10.92 -8.76
C TYR A 209 2.54 11.53 -9.82
N GLU A 210 3.83 11.64 -9.48
CA GLU A 210 4.86 12.11 -10.38
C GLU A 210 4.94 11.23 -11.63
N ALA A 211 4.95 9.90 -11.48
CA ALA A 211 4.98 8.97 -12.61
C ALA A 211 3.70 9.02 -13.47
N MET A 212 2.54 9.30 -12.88
CA MET A 212 1.27 9.38 -13.62
C MET A 212 1.14 10.67 -14.43
N VAL A 213 1.55 11.81 -13.88
CA VAL A 213 1.22 13.13 -14.42
C VAL A 213 2.44 13.91 -14.89
N LEU A 214 3.49 13.99 -14.06
CA LEU A 214 4.58 14.95 -14.23
C LEU A 214 5.74 14.42 -15.08
N ARG A 215 6.03 13.12 -15.01
CA ARG A 215 7.16 12.52 -15.72
C ARG A 215 6.95 12.44 -17.23
N THR A 216 8.06 12.59 -17.94
CA THR A 216 8.17 12.48 -19.40
C THR A 216 9.22 11.46 -19.84
N ASP A 217 10.04 10.96 -18.91
CA ASP A 217 11.05 9.92 -19.17
C ASP A 217 10.43 8.50 -19.25
N LYS A 218 11.26 7.48 -19.54
CA LYS A 218 10.81 6.09 -19.71
C LYS A 218 10.21 5.44 -18.46
N GLY A 219 10.44 5.98 -17.27
CA GLY A 219 9.84 5.48 -16.03
C GLY A 219 8.48 6.09 -15.70
N LYS A 220 7.91 6.91 -16.61
CA LYS A 220 6.53 7.38 -16.55
C LYS A 220 5.55 6.19 -16.56
N MET A 221 4.54 6.23 -15.70
CA MET A 221 3.49 5.23 -15.69
C MET A 221 2.70 5.26 -17.02
N PRO A 222 2.47 4.11 -17.67
CA PRO A 222 1.72 4.06 -18.93
C PRO A 222 0.32 4.67 -18.81
N THR A 223 -0.02 5.57 -19.72
CA THR A 223 -1.27 6.35 -19.70
C THR A 223 -2.52 5.47 -19.60
N LYS A 224 -2.49 4.27 -20.22
CA LYS A 224 -3.59 3.31 -20.14
C LYS A 224 -3.88 2.88 -18.69
N VAL A 225 -2.84 2.66 -17.88
CA VAL A 225 -2.98 2.32 -16.45
C VAL A 225 -3.62 3.49 -15.72
N THR A 226 -3.16 4.70 -15.95
CA THR A 226 -3.70 5.93 -15.34
C THR A 226 -5.18 6.13 -15.66
N ILE A 227 -5.59 5.95 -16.92
CA ILE A 227 -6.99 6.09 -17.34
C ILE A 227 -7.88 5.04 -16.69
N ILE A 228 -7.45 3.76 -16.70
CA ILE A 228 -8.20 2.68 -16.05
C ILE A 228 -8.33 2.96 -14.55
N ALA A 229 -7.24 3.37 -13.90
CA ALA A 229 -7.22 3.68 -12.48
C ALA A 229 -8.15 4.85 -12.14
N ALA A 230 -8.18 5.91 -12.96
CA ALA A 230 -9.08 7.05 -12.77
C ALA A 230 -10.55 6.63 -12.88
N PHE A 231 -10.89 5.80 -13.88
CA PHE A 231 -12.25 5.27 -14.02
C PHE A 231 -12.65 4.41 -12.81
N LEU A 232 -11.78 3.50 -12.37
CA LEU A 232 -12.04 2.65 -11.21
C LEU A 232 -12.17 3.47 -9.92
N ALA A 233 -11.29 4.46 -9.69
CA ALA A 233 -11.39 5.36 -8.55
C ALA A 233 -12.73 6.12 -8.54
N TRP A 234 -13.17 6.62 -9.69
CA TRP A 234 -14.48 7.26 -9.82
C TRP A 234 -15.63 6.31 -9.48
N THR A 235 -15.59 5.05 -9.97
CA THR A 235 -16.63 4.06 -9.61
C THR A 235 -16.65 3.74 -8.11
N LEU A 236 -15.48 3.66 -7.46
CA LEU A 236 -15.39 3.45 -6.01
C LEU A 236 -16.01 4.61 -5.23
N TYR A 237 -15.74 5.86 -5.64
CA TYR A 237 -16.38 7.03 -5.05
C TYR A 237 -17.89 7.01 -5.24
N ALA A 238 -18.37 6.75 -6.46
CA ALA A 238 -19.81 6.69 -6.74
C ALA A 238 -20.51 5.65 -5.85
N ALA A 239 -19.90 4.47 -5.68
CA ALA A 239 -20.42 3.43 -4.78
C ALA A 239 -20.40 3.87 -3.31
N ALA A 240 -19.31 4.48 -2.84
CA ALA A 240 -19.18 4.95 -1.47
C ALA A 240 -20.22 6.04 -1.12
N PHE A 241 -20.43 7.01 -2.01
CA PHE A 241 -21.44 8.05 -1.83
C PHE A 241 -22.85 7.44 -1.81
N HIS A 242 -23.18 6.52 -2.72
CA HIS A 242 -24.48 5.86 -2.72
C HIS A 242 -24.78 5.14 -1.41
N ILE A 243 -23.79 4.46 -0.81
CA ILE A 243 -23.95 3.79 0.48
C ILE A 243 -24.16 4.80 1.61
N SER A 244 -23.44 5.93 1.57
CA SER A 244 -23.54 6.98 2.60
C SER A 244 -24.89 7.69 2.61
N PHE A 245 -25.49 7.94 1.43
CA PHE A 245 -26.80 8.61 1.30
C PHE A 245 -28.01 7.69 1.51
N SER A 246 -27.80 6.37 1.57
CA SER A 246 -28.87 5.40 1.83
C SER A 246 -29.15 5.18 3.33
N LYS A 247 -28.39 5.83 4.22
CA LYS A 247 -28.60 5.84 5.68
C LYS A 247 -29.16 7.18 6.12
#